data_AF-E8N6N3-F1
#
_entry.id   AF-E8N6N3-F1
#
_cell.length_a   1.000
_cell.length_b   1.000
_cell.length_c   1.000
_cell.angle_alpha   90.00
_cell.angle_beta   90.00
_cell.angle_gamma   90.00
#
_symmetry.space_group_name_H-M   'P 1'
#
loop_
_entity.id
_entity.type
_entity.pdbx_description
1 polymer ?
#
loop_
_entity_poly.entity_id
_entity_poly.type
_entity_poly.pdbx_seq_one_letter_code
_entity_poly.pdbx_strand_id
1 'polypeptide(L)'
;MSGTRGAIRGVLAAALAGVMAVALSGCFVIPLVDGRSPFDDPFGSSKSDIEKAIPPIQAAIDESGAADGGGWRVVAEKGSDNCEGPCQLRVDVSIEPADAADLDATPGYAVSEDLLRAVLVAVIPVAEQNHVDVSIVAGYGELSPGGSTVSADLSGAVEALFASRPRGEGYSTRFGEGEDGEVEAFTRTKTGVLQEMGLG
;
A
#
# COMPACT_ATOMS: atom_id res chain seq x y z
N MET A 1 -40.40 -48.89 31.79
CA MET A 1 -39.61 -48.50 30.60
C MET A 1 -39.74 -47.00 30.38
N SER A 2 -38.90 -46.16 31.00
CA SER A 2 -38.98 -44.70 30.83
C SER A 2 -37.63 -44.03 31.17
N GLY A 3 -36.54 -44.44 30.51
CA GLY A 3 -35.20 -43.93 30.81
C GLY A 3 -34.38 -43.50 29.59
N THR A 4 -34.73 -43.97 28.40
CA THR A 4 -33.86 -43.86 27.21
C THR A 4 -34.09 -42.62 26.36
N ARG A 5 -35.21 -41.89 26.54
CA ARG A 5 -35.51 -40.68 25.74
C ARG A 5 -34.82 -39.40 26.24
N GLY A 6 -34.38 -39.36 27.50
CA GLY A 6 -33.70 -38.20 28.08
C GLY A 6 -32.22 -38.11 27.70
N ALA A 7 -31.52 -39.26 27.68
CA ALA A 7 -30.07 -39.32 27.44
C ALA A 7 -29.68 -38.94 26.00
N ILE A 8 -30.49 -39.32 25.01
CA ILE A 8 -30.21 -39.04 23.59
C ILE A 8 -30.34 -37.54 23.28
N ARG A 9 -31.24 -36.82 23.98
CA ARG A 9 -31.36 -35.36 23.86
C ARG A 9 -30.22 -34.60 24.52
N GLY A 10 -29.67 -35.12 25.63
CA GLY A 10 -28.53 -34.50 26.33
C GLY A 10 -27.22 -34.58 25.53
N VAL A 11 -26.97 -35.70 24.85
CA VAL A 11 -25.77 -35.87 24.01
C VAL A 11 -25.81 -34.97 22.78
N LEU A 12 -26.99 -34.81 22.17
CA LEU A 12 -27.14 -33.91 21.01
C LEU A 12 -26.95 -32.43 21.41
N ALA A 13 -27.47 -32.03 22.58
CA ALA A 13 -27.31 -30.67 23.09
C ALA A 13 -25.86 -30.34 23.48
N ALA A 14 -25.14 -31.31 24.07
CA ALA A 14 -23.72 -31.15 24.39
C ALA A 14 -22.84 -31.11 23.12
N ALA A 15 -23.18 -31.89 22.08
CA ALA A 15 -22.50 -31.83 20.79
C ALA A 15 -22.76 -30.50 20.06
N LEU A 16 -24.00 -29.99 20.07
CA LEU A 16 -24.34 -28.68 19.51
C LEU A 16 -23.70 -27.53 20.29
N ALA A 17 -23.61 -27.62 21.62
CA ALA A 17 -22.90 -26.64 22.45
C ALA A 17 -21.37 -26.71 22.22
N GLY A 18 -20.81 -27.90 22.00
CA GLY A 18 -19.41 -28.08 21.64
C GLY A 18 -19.08 -27.52 20.26
N VAL A 19 -19.93 -27.76 19.25
CA VAL A 19 -19.79 -27.20 17.91
C VAL A 19 -20.01 -25.69 17.90
N MET A 20 -20.96 -25.16 18.68
CA MET A 20 -21.11 -23.72 18.86
C MET A 20 -19.94 -23.11 19.64
N ALA A 21 -19.39 -23.79 20.65
CA ALA A 21 -18.21 -23.30 21.35
C ALA A 21 -16.97 -23.29 20.45
N VAL A 22 -16.82 -24.25 19.53
CA VAL A 22 -15.75 -24.29 18.51
C VAL A 22 -16.01 -23.31 17.37
N ALA A 23 -17.26 -23.07 16.98
CA ALA A 23 -17.62 -22.06 15.98
C ALA A 23 -17.50 -20.64 16.55
N LEU A 24 -17.84 -20.43 17.82
CA LEU A 24 -17.72 -19.15 18.53
C LEU A 24 -16.31 -18.89 19.04
N SER A 25 -15.52 -19.94 19.38
CA SER A 25 -14.07 -19.79 19.61
C SER A 25 -13.29 -19.68 18.29
N GLY A 26 -13.84 -20.23 17.19
CA GLY A 26 -13.35 -20.06 15.83
C GLY A 26 -13.59 -18.67 15.25
N CYS A 27 -14.37 -17.81 15.91
CA CYS A 27 -14.55 -16.41 15.51
C CYS A 27 -13.42 -15.46 16.00
N PHE A 28 -12.44 -15.96 16.76
CA PHE A 28 -11.35 -15.14 17.30
C PHE A 28 -9.96 -15.81 17.20
N VAL A 29 -9.82 -16.81 16.33
CA VAL A 29 -8.50 -17.28 15.91
C VAL A 29 -8.29 -16.81 14.48
N ILE A 30 -8.12 -15.49 14.30
CA ILE A 30 -7.38 -14.98 13.15
C ILE A 30 -5.99 -15.59 13.33
N PRO A 31 -5.50 -16.43 12.39
CA PRO A 31 -4.21 -17.05 12.57
C PRO A 31 -3.17 -15.94 12.68
N LEU A 32 -2.65 -15.74 13.88
CA LEU A 32 -1.47 -14.91 14.16
C LEU A 32 -0.20 -15.50 13.53
N VAL A 33 -0.33 -16.58 12.74
CA VAL A 33 0.75 -17.34 12.11
C VAL A 33 1.43 -16.50 11.02
N ASP A 34 0.66 -15.62 10.37
CA ASP A 34 1.09 -14.70 9.32
C ASP A 34 1.43 -13.30 9.87
N GLY A 35 1.46 -13.12 11.20
CA GLY A 35 1.89 -11.88 11.85
C GLY A 35 0.91 -10.72 11.72
N ARG A 36 -0.35 -10.99 11.36
CA ARG A 36 -1.44 -9.99 11.29
C ARG A 36 -1.73 -9.44 12.69
N SER A 37 -1.70 -8.12 12.82
CA SER A 37 -2.19 -7.41 14.00
C SER A 37 -3.70 -7.64 14.14
N PRO A 38 -4.26 -7.72 15.36
CA PRO A 38 -5.73 -7.74 15.55
C PRO A 38 -6.40 -6.44 15.06
N PHE A 39 -5.61 -5.42 14.73
CA PHE A 39 -6.06 -4.17 14.13
C PHE A 39 -5.91 -4.15 12.61
N ASP A 40 -5.25 -5.12 11.98
CA ASP A 40 -5.13 -5.15 10.51
C ASP A 40 -6.46 -5.60 9.88
N ASP A 41 -6.74 -5.15 8.64
CA ASP A 41 -7.89 -5.65 7.88
C ASP A 41 -7.79 -7.20 7.72
N PRO A 42 -8.75 -7.98 8.25
CA PRO A 42 -8.73 -9.44 8.15
C PRO A 42 -8.81 -9.93 6.70
N PHE A 43 -9.29 -9.08 5.79
CA PHE A 43 -9.33 -9.36 4.36
C PHE A 43 -8.21 -8.63 3.60
N GLY A 44 -7.38 -7.83 4.26
CA GLY A 44 -6.28 -7.05 3.70
C GLY A 44 -4.96 -7.83 3.58
N SER A 45 -3.91 -7.16 3.08
CA SER A 45 -2.53 -7.68 3.10
C SER A 45 -2.05 -7.88 4.53
N SER A 46 -1.35 -8.99 4.81
CA SER A 46 -0.67 -9.17 6.10
C SER A 46 0.66 -8.42 6.12
N LYS A 47 1.21 -8.22 7.32
CA LYS A 47 2.58 -7.72 7.47
C LYS A 47 3.60 -8.58 6.72
N SER A 48 3.45 -9.90 6.73
CA SER A 48 4.34 -10.80 6.00
C SER A 48 4.23 -10.65 4.48
N ASP A 49 3.03 -10.36 3.96
CA ASP A 49 2.83 -10.13 2.52
C ASP A 49 3.56 -8.86 2.08
N ILE A 50 3.44 -7.78 2.85
CA ILE A 50 4.15 -6.52 2.58
C ILE A 50 5.68 -6.70 2.64
N GLU A 51 6.20 -7.34 3.69
CA GLU A 51 7.64 -7.57 3.84
C GLU A 51 8.24 -8.40 2.71
N LYS A 52 7.46 -9.32 2.12
CA LYS A 52 7.89 -10.11 0.95
C LYS A 52 7.79 -9.34 -0.37
N ALA A 53 6.84 -8.40 -0.48
CA ALA A 53 6.62 -7.63 -1.69
C ALA A 53 7.57 -6.43 -1.84
N ILE A 54 8.10 -5.87 -0.73
CA ILE A 54 9.04 -4.73 -0.79
C ILE A 54 10.29 -5.04 -1.63
N PRO A 55 11.06 -6.13 -1.39
CA PRO A 55 12.27 -6.39 -2.16
C PRO A 55 12.10 -6.48 -3.69
N PRO A 56 11.11 -7.22 -4.24
CA PRO A 56 10.91 -7.25 -5.68
C PRO A 56 10.42 -5.91 -6.25
N ILE A 57 9.63 -5.13 -5.50
CA ILE A 57 9.21 -3.80 -5.92
C ILE A 57 10.41 -2.84 -5.97
N GLN A 58 11.27 -2.85 -4.94
CA GLN A 58 12.50 -2.05 -4.95
C GLN A 58 13.41 -2.46 -6.10
N ALA A 59 13.58 -3.76 -6.36
CA ALA A 59 14.39 -4.24 -7.48
C ALA A 59 13.85 -3.73 -8.83
N ALA A 60 12.54 -3.70 -9.03
CA ALA A 60 11.94 -3.18 -10.25
C ALA A 60 12.14 -1.67 -10.42
N ILE A 61 12.09 -0.91 -9.32
CA ILE A 61 12.44 0.52 -9.30
C ILE A 61 13.90 0.68 -9.73
N ASP A 62 14.82 -0.07 -9.12
CA ASP A 62 16.25 0.01 -9.40
C ASP A 62 16.57 -0.39 -10.86
N GLU A 63 15.93 -1.42 -11.39
CA GLU A 63 16.10 -1.88 -12.78
C GLU A 63 15.50 -0.91 -13.82
N SER A 64 14.48 -0.14 -13.44
CA SER A 64 13.85 0.85 -14.33
C SER A 64 14.74 2.05 -14.63
N GLY A 65 15.73 2.31 -13.77
CA GLY A 65 16.56 3.51 -13.84
C GLY A 65 15.79 4.81 -13.57
N ALA A 66 14.58 4.75 -13.02
CA ALA A 66 13.78 5.95 -12.72
C ALA A 66 14.54 6.94 -11.81
N ALA A 67 15.40 6.43 -10.92
CA ALA A 67 16.24 7.22 -10.03
C ALA A 67 17.64 7.58 -10.58
N ASP A 68 18.03 7.09 -11.77
CA ASP A 68 19.41 7.19 -12.28
C ASP A 68 19.85 8.62 -12.64
N GLY A 69 18.89 9.56 -12.73
CA GLY A 69 19.13 10.98 -12.97
C GLY A 69 19.76 11.73 -11.79
N GLY A 70 19.95 11.07 -10.63
CA GLY A 70 20.66 11.61 -9.46
C GLY A 70 19.92 12.69 -8.67
N GLY A 71 18.78 13.19 -9.15
CA GLY A 71 17.96 14.15 -8.42
C GLY A 71 17.00 13.53 -7.41
N TRP A 72 16.69 12.24 -7.57
CA TRP A 72 15.64 11.55 -6.82
C TRP A 72 16.10 10.19 -6.33
N ARG A 73 15.71 9.86 -5.12
CA ARG A 73 15.77 8.53 -4.52
C ARG A 73 14.34 7.99 -4.47
N VAL A 74 14.13 6.76 -4.91
CA VAL A 74 12.82 6.13 -4.88
C VAL A 74 12.91 4.89 -4.00
N VAL A 75 12.12 4.86 -2.93
CA VAL A 75 12.21 3.84 -1.87
C VAL A 75 10.86 3.17 -1.68
N ALA A 76 10.84 1.84 -1.72
CA ALA A 76 9.68 1.05 -1.34
C ALA A 76 9.75 0.68 0.16
N GLU A 77 8.71 1.01 0.89
CA GLU A 77 8.60 0.75 2.33
C GLU A 77 7.18 0.33 2.74
N LYS A 78 7.02 0.03 4.03
CA LYS A 78 5.72 -0.38 4.56
C LYS A 78 4.84 0.86 4.79
N GLY A 79 3.71 0.92 4.09
CA GLY A 79 2.66 1.90 4.28
C GLY A 79 1.47 1.39 5.10
N SER A 80 0.75 2.30 5.75
CA SER A 80 -0.53 2.01 6.38
C SER A 80 -1.41 3.24 6.55
N ASP A 81 -2.71 3.10 6.36
CA ASP A 81 -3.67 4.13 6.76
C ASP A 81 -3.80 4.25 8.28
N ASN A 82 -4.12 5.46 8.74
CA ASN A 82 -4.30 5.82 10.15
C ASN A 82 -5.25 4.81 10.83
N CYS A 83 -4.80 4.18 11.91
CA CYS A 83 -5.50 3.08 12.59
C CYS A 83 -6.74 3.49 13.42
N GLU A 84 -7.52 4.48 12.96
CA GLU A 84 -8.87 4.77 13.47
C GLU A 84 -9.93 3.76 12.96
N GLY A 85 -9.49 2.77 12.18
CA GLY A 85 -10.22 1.57 11.72
C GLY A 85 -9.26 0.39 11.49
N PRO A 86 -9.66 -0.68 10.77
CA PRO A 86 -8.73 -1.74 10.39
C PRO A 86 -7.56 -1.13 9.60
N CYS A 87 -6.33 -1.27 10.10
CA CYS A 87 -5.13 -0.76 9.43
C CYS A 87 -4.99 -1.50 8.10
N GLN A 88 -5.16 -0.78 6.99
CA GLN A 88 -4.93 -1.31 5.65
C GLN A 88 -3.43 -1.21 5.36
N LEU A 89 -2.77 -2.36 5.24
CA LEU A 89 -1.35 -2.43 4.92
C LEU A 89 -1.14 -2.40 3.40
N ARG A 90 -0.21 -1.57 2.97
CA ARG A 90 0.22 -1.43 1.57
C ARG A 90 1.73 -1.22 1.49
N VAL A 91 2.27 -1.20 0.29
CA VAL A 91 3.65 -0.73 0.04
C VAL A 91 3.56 0.74 -0.35
N ASP A 92 4.18 1.61 0.44
CA ASP A 92 4.37 3.00 0.03
C ASP A 92 5.67 3.08 -0.76
N VAL A 93 5.63 3.73 -1.92
CA VAL A 93 6.79 4.03 -2.75
C VAL A 93 7.01 5.53 -2.68
N SER A 94 7.97 5.92 -1.85
CA SER A 94 8.31 7.29 -1.55
C SER A 94 9.31 7.82 -2.59
N ILE A 95 8.97 8.92 -3.26
CA ILE A 95 9.92 9.67 -4.11
C ILE A 95 10.53 10.78 -3.25
N GLU A 96 11.84 10.74 -3.05
CA GLU A 96 12.58 11.59 -2.13
C GLU A 96 13.69 12.37 -2.86
N PRO A 97 14.04 13.59 -2.45
CA PRO A 97 15.23 14.26 -2.97
C PRO A 97 16.51 13.45 -2.64
N ALA A 98 17.35 13.15 -3.64
CA ALA A 98 18.53 12.29 -3.47
C ALA A 98 19.70 12.96 -2.73
N ASP A 99 20.01 14.22 -3.05
CA ASP A 99 21.10 14.96 -2.43
C ASP A 99 20.68 16.40 -2.15
N ALA A 100 20.51 16.70 -0.87
CA ALA A 100 19.90 17.95 -0.47
C ALA A 100 20.86 19.16 -0.47
N ALA A 101 22.14 18.92 -0.75
CA ALA A 101 23.23 19.89 -0.65
C ALA A 101 23.45 20.72 -1.93
N ASP A 102 23.02 20.23 -3.09
CA ASP A 102 23.08 20.97 -4.38
C ASP A 102 21.76 21.71 -4.67
N LEU A 103 20.86 21.81 -3.68
CA LEU A 103 19.49 22.28 -3.83
C LEU A 103 19.30 23.80 -3.71
N ASP A 104 20.33 24.56 -3.34
CA ASP A 104 20.27 26.03 -3.22
C ASP A 104 20.00 26.76 -4.57
N ALA A 105 19.99 26.04 -5.69
CA ALA A 105 19.90 26.62 -7.04
C ALA A 105 18.56 26.37 -7.78
N THR A 106 17.67 25.48 -7.30
CA THR A 106 16.48 25.07 -8.06
C THR A 106 15.20 25.43 -7.32
N PRO A 107 14.44 26.45 -7.78
CA PRO A 107 13.13 26.71 -7.22
C PRO A 107 12.15 25.61 -7.66
N GLY A 108 11.64 24.85 -6.69
CA GLY A 108 10.57 23.87 -6.87
C GLY A 108 11.09 22.44 -6.89
N TYR A 109 10.83 21.70 -5.81
CA TYR A 109 11.06 20.26 -5.71
C TYR A 109 10.00 19.47 -6.46
N ALA A 110 9.64 19.93 -7.66
CA ALA A 110 8.60 19.35 -8.46
C ALA A 110 9.12 18.07 -9.14
N VAL A 111 8.47 16.96 -8.85
CA VAL A 111 8.67 15.71 -9.58
C VAL A 111 8.14 15.87 -11.00
N SER A 112 8.89 15.36 -11.99
CA SER A 112 8.44 15.40 -13.38
C SER A 112 7.38 14.35 -13.66
N GLU A 113 6.53 14.61 -14.66
CA GLU A 113 5.56 13.65 -15.19
C GLU A 113 6.26 12.34 -15.62
N ASP A 114 7.39 12.45 -16.32
CA ASP A 114 8.14 11.30 -16.82
C ASP A 114 8.68 10.42 -15.68
N LEU A 115 9.14 11.03 -14.58
CA LEU A 115 9.61 10.29 -13.41
C LEU A 115 8.46 9.50 -12.78
N LEU A 116 7.34 10.17 -12.48
CA LEU A 116 6.17 9.52 -11.89
C LEU A 116 5.65 8.39 -12.80
N ARG A 117 5.59 8.63 -14.11
CA ARG A 117 5.20 7.63 -15.10
C ARG A 117 6.14 6.41 -15.08
N ALA A 118 7.46 6.63 -15.06
CA ALA A 118 8.44 5.55 -15.01
C ALA A 118 8.30 4.70 -13.74
N VAL A 119 8.12 5.35 -12.58
CA VAL A 119 7.89 4.66 -11.29
C VAL A 119 6.60 3.82 -11.35
N LEU A 120 5.49 4.39 -11.82
CA LEU A 120 4.22 3.66 -11.93
C LEU A 120 4.34 2.43 -12.84
N VAL A 121 4.98 2.58 -14.01
CA VAL A 121 5.19 1.48 -14.97
C VAL A 121 6.08 0.38 -14.41
N ALA A 122 7.07 0.72 -13.58
CA ALA A 122 7.95 -0.25 -12.93
C ALA A 122 7.25 -1.00 -11.78
N VAL A 123 6.53 -0.27 -10.92
CA VAL A 123 6.00 -0.80 -9.66
C VAL A 123 4.71 -1.61 -9.86
N ILE A 124 3.75 -1.09 -10.63
CA ILE A 124 2.39 -1.66 -10.67
C ILE A 124 2.36 -3.12 -11.14
N PRO A 125 3.06 -3.53 -12.21
CA PRO A 125 3.04 -4.94 -12.66
C PRO A 125 3.59 -5.89 -11.60
N VAL A 126 4.59 -5.45 -10.82
CA VAL A 126 5.21 -6.25 -9.76
C VAL A 126 4.29 -6.33 -8.55
N ALA A 127 3.61 -5.23 -8.21
CA ALA A 127 2.61 -5.22 -7.15
C ALA A 127 1.42 -6.16 -7.44
N GLU A 128 0.93 -6.18 -8.69
CA GLU A 128 -0.11 -7.12 -9.13
C GLU A 128 0.33 -8.58 -8.97
N GLN A 129 1.58 -8.91 -9.31
CA GLN A 129 2.14 -10.26 -9.15
C GLN A 129 2.29 -10.69 -7.69
N ASN A 130 2.52 -9.73 -6.80
CA ASN A 130 2.67 -9.96 -5.37
C ASN A 130 1.36 -9.79 -4.59
N HIS A 131 0.27 -9.41 -5.26
CA HIS A 131 -1.05 -9.20 -4.67
C HIS A 131 -1.02 -8.24 -3.47
N VAL A 132 -0.32 -7.12 -3.60
CA VAL A 132 -0.30 -6.03 -2.61
C VAL A 132 -0.77 -4.74 -3.25
N ASP A 133 -1.49 -3.90 -2.51
CA ASP A 133 -1.80 -2.53 -2.92
C ASP A 133 -0.54 -1.66 -2.77
N VAL A 134 -0.41 -0.61 -3.58
CA VAL A 134 0.72 0.33 -3.54
C VAL A 134 0.26 1.77 -3.54
N SER A 135 0.96 2.64 -2.82
CA SER A 135 0.77 4.10 -2.93
C SER A 135 2.08 4.77 -3.30
N ILE A 136 2.07 5.59 -4.34
CA ILE A 136 3.20 6.45 -4.70
C ILE A 136 3.00 7.79 -3.99
N VAL A 137 3.92 8.13 -3.10
CA VAL A 137 3.80 9.27 -2.17
C VAL A 137 5.02 10.18 -2.21
N ALA A 138 4.81 11.40 -1.77
CA ALA A 138 5.87 12.39 -1.62
C ALA A 138 6.73 12.01 -0.40
N GLY A 139 8.02 11.83 -0.64
CA GLY A 139 9.01 11.63 0.40
C GLY A 139 9.70 12.92 0.80
N TYR A 140 10.40 12.89 1.94
CA TYR A 140 11.02 14.07 2.53
C TYR A 140 12.54 13.94 2.61
N GLY A 141 13.25 15.00 2.24
CA GLY A 141 14.71 15.14 2.41
C GLY A 141 15.06 16.27 3.38
N GLU A 142 16.21 16.19 4.03
CA GLU A 142 16.72 17.26 4.91
C GLU A 142 17.71 18.16 4.17
N LEU A 143 17.42 19.46 4.08
CA LEU A 143 18.37 20.45 3.55
C LEU A 143 19.54 20.68 4.50
N SER A 144 20.75 20.56 3.97
CA SER A 144 21.98 20.93 4.65
C SER A 144 22.61 22.17 4.01
N PRO A 145 23.15 23.14 4.78
CA PRO A 145 23.13 23.24 6.25
C PRO A 145 21.91 24.05 6.74
N GLY A 146 20.98 23.43 7.46
CA GLY A 146 19.82 24.16 8.00
C GLY A 146 18.69 23.30 8.57
N GLY A 147 18.65 22.00 8.27
CA GLY A 147 17.68 21.06 8.83
C GLY A 147 16.23 21.32 8.40
N SER A 148 16.01 22.16 7.38
CA SER A 148 14.67 22.34 6.82
C SER A 148 14.31 21.11 6.01
N THR A 149 13.15 20.53 6.28
CA THR A 149 12.64 19.41 5.50
C THR A 149 12.04 19.91 4.20
N VAL A 150 12.30 19.17 3.13
CA VAL A 150 11.80 19.43 1.79
C VAL A 150 11.02 18.20 1.34
N SER A 151 9.82 18.43 0.81
CA SER A 151 9.01 17.39 0.19
C SER A 151 9.25 17.34 -1.32
N ALA A 152 9.22 16.15 -1.89
CA ALA A 152 9.10 15.95 -3.34
C ALA A 152 7.66 16.28 -3.77
N ASP A 153 7.45 17.45 -4.37
CA ASP A 153 6.13 17.88 -4.84
C ASP A 153 5.71 17.05 -6.07
N LEU A 154 4.80 16.11 -5.82
CA LEU A 154 4.18 15.26 -6.83
C LEU A 154 2.96 15.90 -7.50
N SER A 155 2.42 16.98 -6.94
CA SER A 155 1.09 17.49 -7.29
C SER A 155 0.97 17.81 -8.78
N GLY A 156 1.99 18.47 -9.35
CA GLY A 156 2.02 18.81 -10.78
C GLY A 156 2.13 17.58 -11.69
N ALA A 157 2.89 16.56 -11.30
CA ALA A 157 3.02 15.31 -12.07
C ALA A 157 1.73 14.49 -12.02
N VAL A 158 1.10 14.38 -10.84
CA VAL A 158 -0.17 13.67 -10.67
C VAL A 158 -1.27 14.39 -11.45
N GLU A 159 -1.35 15.72 -11.36
CA GLU A 159 -2.30 16.52 -12.14
C GLU A 159 -2.09 16.31 -13.64
N ALA A 160 -0.84 16.39 -14.14
CA ALA A 160 -0.53 16.20 -15.55
C ALA A 160 -0.98 14.82 -16.07
N LEU A 161 -0.76 13.75 -15.29
CA LEU A 161 -1.14 12.39 -15.67
C LEU A 161 -2.65 12.12 -15.54
N PHE A 162 -3.30 12.66 -14.51
CA PHE A 162 -4.59 12.17 -14.04
C PHE A 162 -5.70 13.22 -13.95
N ALA A 163 -5.47 14.50 -14.30
CA ALA A 163 -6.50 15.55 -14.22
C ALA A 163 -7.82 15.18 -14.93
N SER A 164 -7.75 14.47 -16.05
CA SER A 164 -8.92 14.03 -16.81
C SER A 164 -9.61 12.78 -16.24
N ARG A 165 -8.92 12.03 -15.38
CA ARG A 165 -9.40 10.78 -14.78
C ARG A 165 -8.72 10.55 -13.40
N PRO A 166 -9.14 11.28 -12.35
CA PRO A 166 -8.50 11.22 -11.04
C PRO A 166 -8.82 9.94 -10.25
N ARG A 167 -9.73 9.10 -10.75
CA ARG A 167 -10.12 7.85 -10.08
C ARG A 167 -10.57 6.81 -11.09
N GLY A 168 -10.20 5.57 -10.79
CA GLY A 168 -10.74 4.36 -11.40
C GLY A 168 -11.25 3.38 -10.33
N GLU A 169 -11.63 2.21 -10.77
CA GLU A 169 -11.84 1.05 -9.90
C GLU A 169 -10.50 0.49 -9.38
N GLY A 170 -9.44 0.57 -10.20
CA GLY A 170 -8.11 0.05 -9.88
C GLY A 170 -7.15 1.06 -9.25
N TYR A 171 -7.54 2.33 -9.14
CA TYR A 171 -6.67 3.37 -8.59
C TYR A 171 -7.43 4.61 -8.12
N SER A 172 -6.77 5.43 -7.31
CA SER A 172 -7.22 6.79 -7.02
C SER A 172 -6.04 7.73 -6.88
N THR A 173 -6.26 9.01 -7.15
CA THR A 173 -5.22 10.05 -7.03
C THR A 173 -5.68 11.19 -6.13
N ARG A 174 -4.73 11.85 -5.46
CA ARG A 174 -4.93 13.12 -4.75
C ARG A 174 -3.93 14.14 -5.26
N PHE A 175 -4.40 15.36 -5.50
CA PHE A 175 -3.60 16.49 -5.99
C PHE A 175 -4.44 17.77 -5.90
N GLY A 176 -3.79 18.91 -5.62
CA GLY A 176 -4.44 20.22 -5.57
C GLY A 176 -3.86 21.12 -4.47
N GLU A 177 -4.44 22.30 -4.29
CA GLU A 177 -3.98 23.25 -3.27
C GLU A 177 -4.11 22.65 -1.86
N GLY A 178 -2.97 22.40 -1.21
CA GLY A 178 -2.88 21.91 0.17
C GLY A 178 -2.94 20.39 0.31
N GLU A 179 -2.93 19.64 -0.79
CA GLU A 179 -2.79 18.18 -0.80
C GLU A 179 -1.40 17.77 -1.32
N ASP A 180 -0.75 16.83 -0.64
CA ASP A 180 0.44 16.18 -1.20
C ASP A 180 -0.02 15.27 -2.36
N GLY A 181 0.66 15.36 -3.50
CA GLY A 181 0.38 14.50 -4.64
C GLY A 181 0.54 13.02 -4.29
N GLU A 182 -0.49 12.22 -4.56
CA GLU A 182 -0.52 10.78 -4.24
C GLU A 182 -1.20 9.98 -5.37
N VAL A 183 -0.67 8.79 -5.65
CA VAL A 183 -1.30 7.81 -6.53
C VAL A 183 -1.40 6.47 -5.82
N GLU A 184 -2.61 6.06 -5.45
CA GLU A 184 -2.87 4.76 -4.86
C GLU A 184 -3.39 3.78 -5.92
N ALA A 185 -2.80 2.60 -6.00
CA ALA A 185 -3.15 1.54 -6.92
C ALA A 185 -3.62 0.28 -6.17
N PHE A 186 -4.82 -0.20 -6.49
CA PHE A 186 -5.50 -1.32 -5.84
C PHE A 186 -5.14 -2.67 -6.47
N THR A 187 -3.84 -2.94 -6.58
CA THR A 187 -3.23 -4.07 -7.30
C THR A 187 -3.39 -5.41 -6.58
N ARG A 188 -3.86 -5.42 -5.33
CA ARG A 188 -4.15 -6.66 -4.59
C ARG A 188 -5.31 -7.44 -5.17
N THR A 189 -6.36 -6.74 -5.60
CA THR A 189 -7.63 -7.36 -6.02
C THR A 189 -7.91 -7.19 -7.51
N LYS A 190 -7.10 -6.39 -8.21
CA LYS A 190 -7.27 -6.08 -9.62
C LYS A 190 -5.96 -6.21 -10.39
N THR A 191 -6.06 -6.69 -11.62
CA THR A 191 -4.96 -6.70 -12.59
C THR A 191 -5.27 -5.76 -13.76
N GLY A 192 -4.23 -5.36 -14.49
CA GLY A 192 -4.35 -4.42 -15.60
C GLY A 192 -4.59 -2.97 -15.14
N VAL A 193 -4.13 -2.62 -13.94
CA VAL A 193 -4.28 -1.29 -13.35
C VAL A 193 -3.56 -0.24 -14.20
N LEU A 194 -2.39 -0.54 -14.76
CA LEU A 194 -1.69 0.36 -15.68
C LEU A 194 -2.53 0.71 -16.92
N GLN A 195 -3.20 -0.27 -17.54
CA GLN A 195 -4.06 0.00 -18.69
C GLN A 195 -5.26 0.87 -18.31
N GLU A 196 -5.83 0.67 -17.12
CA GLU A 196 -6.92 1.50 -16.59
C GLU A 196 -6.48 2.95 -16.36
N MET A 197 -5.26 3.14 -15.84
CA MET A 197 -4.59 4.44 -15.71
C MET A 197 -4.23 5.09 -17.05
N GLY A 198 -4.27 4.34 -18.17
CA GLY A 198 -3.84 4.82 -19.48
C GLY A 198 -2.32 4.83 -19.67
N LEU A 199 -1.60 3.99 -18.93
CA LEU A 199 -0.13 3.93 -18.88
C LEU A 199 0.45 2.58 -19.38
N GLY A 200 -0.39 1.65 -19.84
CA GLY A 200 0.00 0.27 -20.19
C GLY A 200 -0.26 -0.14 -21.64
#